data_AF-A0A1R1SS69-F1
#
_entry.id   AF-A0A1R1SS69-F1
#
_cell.length_a   1.000
_cell.length_b   1.000
_cell.length_c   1.000
_cell.angle_alpha   90.00
_cell.angle_beta   90.00
_cell.angle_gamma   90.00
#
_symmetry.space_group_name_H-M   'P 1'
#
loop_
_entity.id
_entity.type
_entity.pdbx_description
1 polymer ?
#
loop_
_entity_poly.entity_id
_entity_poly.type
_entity_poly.pdbx_seq_one_letter_code
_entity_poly.pdbx_strand_id
1 'polypeptide(L)'
;MLPEVRPHVSAALTQQLEDKLGLASRLEAGQLDVERVAGIAVVAAAHSDGYAATGHLLGLLAALPAPTEAGERFWSNLWRSSGTAYLLPVNMKAQVLRSLEGEGSPLARQILSAFDEMTPPQRVAAGEVIGQALAESDHLPDLKTQVIGELWLRDLEVTAWRVLHADRRWDDPVGRQAFLDAWTGA
;
A
#
# COMPACT_ATOMS: atom_id res chain seq x y z
N MET A 1 -25.54 -12.91 -20.18
CA MET A 1 -26.14 -11.68 -19.63
C MET A 1 -25.05 -10.95 -18.87
N LEU A 2 -24.69 -9.74 -19.31
CA LEU A 2 -23.77 -8.88 -18.58
C LEU A 2 -24.54 -8.15 -17.48
N PRO A 3 -23.96 -7.96 -16.28
CA PRO A 3 -24.62 -7.21 -15.22
C PRO A 3 -24.72 -5.73 -15.60
N GLU A 4 -25.92 -5.17 -15.51
CA GLU A 4 -26.16 -3.74 -15.65
C GLU A 4 -25.39 -2.97 -14.58
N VAL A 5 -24.44 -2.13 -15.02
CA VAL A 5 -23.74 -1.18 -14.15
C VAL A 5 -24.72 -0.07 -13.78
N ARG A 6 -25.18 -0.06 -12.52
CA ARG A 6 -26.07 0.99 -12.01
C ARG A 6 -25.30 2.31 -11.82
N PRO A 7 -25.94 3.49 -12.04
CA PRO A 7 -25.27 4.80 -12.11
C PRO A 7 -24.86 5.40 -10.74
N HIS A 8 -24.88 4.63 -9.65
CA HIS A 8 -24.65 5.15 -8.29
C HIS A 8 -23.21 5.64 -8.05
N VAL A 9 -22.28 5.31 -8.95
CA VAL A 9 -20.87 5.76 -8.88
C VAL A 9 -20.73 7.23 -9.31
N SER A 10 -21.62 7.75 -10.16
CA SER A 10 -21.48 9.10 -10.72
C SER A 10 -21.62 10.18 -9.65
N ALA A 11 -22.54 10.04 -8.68
CA ALA A 11 -22.73 11.04 -7.63
C ALA A 11 -21.52 11.11 -6.68
N ALA A 12 -20.97 9.95 -6.30
CA ALA A 12 -19.78 9.88 -5.45
C ALA A 12 -18.53 10.43 -6.15
N LEU A 13 -18.37 10.15 -7.44
CA LEU A 13 -17.27 10.68 -8.24
C LEU A 13 -17.39 12.19 -8.45
N THR A 14 -18.57 12.70 -8.81
CA THR A 14 -18.82 14.15 -8.97
C THR A 14 -18.47 14.90 -7.69
N GLN A 15 -18.91 14.40 -6.54
CA GLN A 15 -18.61 15.01 -5.25
C GLN A 15 -17.11 14.96 -4.91
N GLN A 16 -16.41 13.85 -5.21
CA GLN A 16 -14.96 13.79 -5.03
C GLN A 16 -14.18 14.72 -5.98
N LEU A 17 -14.63 14.87 -7.23
CA LEU A 17 -14.03 15.79 -8.20
C LEU A 17 -14.29 17.25 -7.80
N GLU A 18 -15.44 17.55 -7.21
CA GLU A 18 -15.75 18.85 -6.64
C GLU A 18 -14.85 19.17 -5.43
N ASP A 19 -14.81 18.27 -4.45
CA ASP A 19 -14.08 18.46 -3.19
C ASP A 19 -12.56 18.53 -3.39
N LYS A 20 -12.00 17.69 -4.28
CA LYS A 20 -10.54 17.59 -4.46
C LYS A 20 -10.02 18.51 -5.57
N LEU A 21 -10.79 18.73 -6.63
CA LEU A 21 -10.31 19.42 -7.84
C LEU A 21 -11.09 20.70 -8.15
N GLY A 22 -12.25 20.96 -7.53
CA GLY A 22 -13.06 22.16 -7.78
C GLY A 22 -13.74 22.16 -9.15
N LEU A 23 -13.99 20.96 -9.71
CA LEU A 23 -14.33 20.77 -11.12
C LEU A 23 -15.83 20.86 -11.46
N ALA A 24 -16.73 20.66 -10.50
CA ALA A 24 -18.17 20.52 -10.78
C ALA A 24 -18.80 21.75 -11.48
N SER A 25 -18.29 22.96 -11.22
CA SER A 25 -18.77 24.19 -11.84
C SER A 25 -18.24 24.46 -13.25
N ARG A 26 -17.23 23.70 -13.73
CA ARG A 26 -16.62 23.85 -15.07
C ARG A 26 -16.97 22.72 -16.04
N LEU A 27 -17.78 21.74 -15.61
CA LEU A 27 -18.04 20.49 -16.32
C LEU A 27 -19.23 20.51 -17.30
N GLU A 28 -19.86 21.67 -17.59
CA GLU A 28 -20.89 21.73 -18.64
C GLU A 28 -20.35 21.58 -20.07
N ALA A 29 -19.04 21.35 -20.26
CA ALA A 29 -18.44 21.09 -21.57
C ALA A 29 -18.12 19.60 -21.78
N GLY A 30 -19.07 18.87 -22.37
CA GLY A 30 -18.81 17.85 -23.41
C GLY A 30 -17.99 16.59 -23.10
N GLN A 31 -18.70 15.47 -22.89
CA GLN A 31 -18.35 14.09 -23.33
C GLN A 31 -17.03 13.46 -22.86
N LEU A 32 -16.81 13.33 -21.55
CA LEU A 32 -15.99 12.23 -21.04
C LEU A 32 -16.90 11.10 -20.60
N ASP A 33 -16.98 10.05 -21.41
CA ASP A 33 -17.70 8.83 -21.03
C ASP A 33 -16.99 8.14 -19.83
N VAL A 34 -17.76 7.43 -19.02
CA VAL A 34 -17.30 6.76 -17.79
C VAL A 34 -16.12 5.82 -18.02
N GLU A 35 -16.07 5.14 -19.16
CA GLU A 35 -14.98 4.23 -19.58
C GLU A 35 -13.68 5.01 -19.80
N ARG A 36 -13.75 6.19 -20.40
CA ARG A 36 -12.57 7.05 -20.60
C ARG A 36 -12.06 7.63 -19.28
N VAL A 37 -12.95 8.02 -18.37
CA VAL A 37 -12.58 8.48 -17.02
C VAL A 37 -11.96 7.34 -16.21
N ALA A 38 -12.54 6.14 -16.27
CA ALA A 38 -11.98 4.95 -15.64
C ALA A 38 -10.61 4.60 -16.23
N GLY A 39 -10.44 4.69 -17.55
CA GLY A 39 -9.16 4.46 -18.22
C GLY A 39 -8.07 5.43 -17.75
N ILE A 40 -8.39 6.74 -17.66
CA ILE A 40 -7.46 7.75 -17.13
C ILE A 40 -7.15 7.48 -15.65
N ALA A 41 -8.17 7.16 -14.84
CA ALA A 41 -7.98 6.86 -13.42
C ALA A 41 -7.10 5.62 -13.20
N VAL A 42 -7.25 4.57 -14.01
CA VAL A 42 -6.40 3.37 -13.97
C VAL A 42 -4.95 3.70 -14.35
N VAL A 43 -4.74 4.48 -15.42
CA VAL A 43 -3.40 4.90 -15.83
C VAL A 43 -2.76 5.80 -14.77
N ALA A 44 -3.49 6.77 -14.23
CA ALA A 44 -3.02 7.65 -13.17
C ALA A 44 -2.72 6.88 -11.88
N ALA A 45 -3.53 5.88 -11.52
CA ALA A 45 -3.27 5.00 -10.38
C ALA A 45 -2.03 4.12 -10.61
N ALA A 46 -1.86 3.56 -11.82
CA ALA A 46 -0.68 2.78 -12.18
C ALA A 46 0.61 3.59 -12.13
N HIS A 47 0.54 4.92 -12.36
CA HIS A 47 1.65 5.85 -12.24
C HIS A 47 1.73 6.56 -10.87
N SER A 48 0.85 6.23 -9.92
CA SER A 48 0.89 6.83 -8.59
C SER A 48 1.95 6.15 -7.74
N ASP A 49 2.99 6.90 -7.35
CA ASP A 49 4.02 6.43 -6.43
C ASP A 49 3.42 5.88 -5.12
N GLY A 50 2.32 6.48 -4.63
CA GLY A 50 1.62 6.05 -3.43
C GLY A 50 0.87 4.72 -3.61
N TYR A 51 0.23 4.53 -4.76
CA TYR A 51 -0.42 3.26 -5.09
C TYR A 51 0.62 2.14 -5.30
N ALA A 52 1.70 2.42 -6.04
CA ALA A 52 2.80 1.49 -6.25
C ALA A 52 3.49 1.11 -4.92
N ALA A 53 3.77 2.08 -4.05
CA ALA A 53 4.36 1.81 -2.73
C ALA A 53 3.40 1.03 -1.83
N THR A 54 2.10 1.31 -1.87
CA THR A 54 1.10 0.56 -1.10
C THR A 54 0.99 -0.88 -1.61
N GLY A 55 0.99 -1.08 -2.93
CA GLY A 55 1.00 -2.40 -3.54
C GLY A 55 2.25 -3.20 -3.18
N HIS A 56 3.43 -2.57 -3.20
CA HIS A 56 4.68 -3.21 -2.79
C HIS A 56 4.69 -3.57 -1.30
N LEU A 57 4.18 -2.69 -0.43
CA LEU A 57 4.04 -2.97 1.00
C LEU A 57 3.17 -4.20 1.24
N LEU A 58 2.05 -4.32 0.53
CA LEU A 58 1.18 -5.48 0.57
C LEU A 58 1.85 -6.73 0.00
N GLY A 59 2.62 -6.60 -1.08
CA GLY A 59 3.41 -7.68 -1.67
C GLY A 59 4.43 -8.27 -0.71
N LEU A 60 5.15 -7.42 0.03
CA LEU A 60 6.09 -7.86 1.07
C LEU A 60 5.38 -8.65 2.16
N LEU A 61 4.22 -8.18 2.64
CA LEU A 61 3.43 -8.91 3.64
C LEU A 61 2.87 -10.24 3.10
N ALA A 62 2.49 -10.27 1.83
CA ALA A 62 1.97 -11.47 1.18
C ALA A 62 3.05 -12.54 0.94
N ALA A 63 4.33 -12.17 0.94
CA ALA A 63 5.44 -13.11 0.86
C ALA A 63 5.67 -13.89 2.17
N LEU A 64 5.06 -13.45 3.28
CA LEU A 64 5.16 -14.16 4.56
C LEU A 64 4.16 -15.34 4.62
N PRO A 65 4.43 -16.36 5.47
CA PRO A 65 3.52 -17.47 5.67
C PRO A 65 2.10 -17.01 6.00
N ALA A 66 1.10 -17.57 5.30
CA ALA A 66 -0.30 -17.21 5.50
C ALA A 66 -0.73 -17.39 6.98
N PRO A 67 -1.58 -16.52 7.54
CA PRO A 67 -2.04 -16.58 8.93
C PRO A 67 -3.09 -17.69 9.14
N THR A 68 -2.64 -18.92 8.92
CA THR A 68 -3.39 -20.18 9.06
C THR A 68 -2.67 -21.06 10.08
N GLU A 69 -3.22 -22.24 10.41
CA GLU A 69 -2.56 -23.21 11.30
C GLU A 69 -1.14 -23.54 10.84
N ALA A 70 -0.89 -23.63 9.52
CA ALA A 70 0.43 -23.89 8.97
C ALA A 70 1.44 -22.76 9.25
N GLY A 71 0.98 -21.51 9.31
CA GLY A 71 1.81 -20.33 9.57
C GLY A 71 1.89 -19.92 11.04
N GLU A 72 1.12 -20.54 11.94
CA GLU A 72 1.02 -20.13 13.36
C GLU A 72 2.39 -20.09 14.06
N ARG A 73 3.24 -21.09 13.78
CA ARG A 73 4.59 -21.16 14.34
C ARG A 73 5.44 -19.98 13.90
N PHE A 74 5.37 -19.59 12.62
CA PHE A 74 6.08 -18.43 12.09
C PHE A 74 5.67 -17.16 12.83
N TRP A 75 4.36 -16.87 12.90
CA TRP A 75 3.85 -15.66 13.54
C TRP A 75 4.16 -15.60 15.05
N SER A 76 4.07 -16.74 15.73
CA SER A 76 4.44 -16.85 17.15
C SER A 76 5.94 -16.58 17.36
N ASN A 77 6.80 -17.13 16.50
CA ASN A 77 8.24 -16.90 16.58
C ASN A 77 8.59 -15.45 16.24
N LEU A 78 7.96 -14.88 15.21
CA LEU A 78 8.18 -13.50 14.80
C LEU A 78 7.83 -12.54 15.95
N TRP A 79 6.68 -12.73 16.61
CA TRP A 79 6.29 -11.91 17.75
C TRP A 79 7.27 -12.01 18.92
N ARG A 80 7.73 -13.22 19.28
CA ARG A 80 8.72 -13.40 20.35
C ARG A 80 10.06 -12.76 20.01
N SER A 81 10.51 -12.87 18.76
CA SER A 81 11.78 -12.33 18.29
C SER A 81 11.75 -10.81 18.13
N SER A 82 10.66 -10.25 17.58
CA SER A 82 10.50 -8.81 17.38
C SER A 82 10.13 -8.08 18.67
N GLY A 83 9.44 -8.75 19.60
CA GLY A 83 8.90 -8.13 20.80
C GLY A 83 7.73 -7.17 20.55
N THR A 84 7.25 -7.04 19.31
CA THR A 84 6.14 -6.16 18.96
C THR A 84 4.94 -6.95 18.45
N ALA A 85 3.76 -6.59 18.94
CA ALA A 85 2.50 -7.17 18.48
C ALA A 85 2.00 -6.51 17.18
N TYR A 86 2.57 -5.38 16.74
CA TYR A 86 2.09 -4.65 15.55
C TYR A 86 2.19 -5.46 14.26
N LEU A 87 3.14 -6.39 14.18
CA LEU A 87 3.32 -7.29 13.02
C LEU A 87 2.42 -8.52 13.05
N LEU A 88 1.62 -8.72 14.11
CA LEU A 88 0.71 -9.87 14.17
C LEU A 88 -0.45 -9.69 13.19
N PRO A 89 -0.87 -10.75 12.47
CA PRO A 89 -1.97 -10.67 11.51
C PRO A 89 -3.26 -10.11 12.09
N VAL A 90 -3.60 -10.49 13.33
CA VAL A 90 -4.79 -10.01 14.03
C VAL A 90 -4.77 -8.48 14.23
N ASN A 91 -3.59 -7.89 14.41
CA ASN A 91 -3.43 -6.45 14.62
C ASN A 91 -3.26 -5.68 13.31
N MET A 92 -2.83 -6.32 12.23
CA MET A 92 -2.67 -5.69 10.91
C MET A 92 -3.92 -5.75 10.04
N LYS A 93 -4.81 -6.73 10.26
CA LYS A 93 -5.92 -7.07 9.37
C LYS A 93 -6.72 -5.85 8.88
N ALA A 94 -7.12 -4.97 9.80
CA ALA A 94 -7.92 -3.80 9.45
C ALA A 94 -7.17 -2.84 8.51
N GLN A 95 -5.87 -2.64 8.74
CA GLN A 95 -5.07 -1.73 7.92
C GLN A 95 -4.69 -2.35 6.57
N VAL A 96 -4.50 -3.67 6.53
CA VAL A 96 -4.32 -4.41 5.26
C VAL A 96 -5.55 -4.26 4.37
N LEU A 97 -6.76 -4.42 4.93
CA LEU A 97 -8.01 -4.24 4.17
C LEU A 97 -8.15 -2.81 3.63
N ARG A 98 -7.88 -1.79 4.43
CA ARG A 98 -7.87 -0.39 3.96
C ARG A 98 -6.83 -0.14 2.87
N SER A 99 -5.65 -0.75 2.99
CA SER A 99 -4.58 -0.61 2.00
C SER A 99 -4.97 -1.21 0.65
N LEU A 100 -5.75 -2.30 0.64
CA LEU A 100 -6.32 -2.88 -0.59
C LEU A 100 -7.35 -1.94 -1.24
N GLU A 101 -7.98 -1.06 -0.48
CA GLU A 101 -8.88 0.00 -0.95
C GLU A 101 -8.12 1.27 -1.38
N GLY A 102 -6.79 1.29 -1.30
CA GLY A 102 -5.93 2.41 -1.67
C GLY A 102 -5.50 3.31 -0.51
N GLU A 103 -5.96 3.03 0.71
CA GLU A 103 -5.57 3.77 1.93
C GLU A 103 -4.37 3.10 2.62
N GLY A 104 -3.17 3.27 2.06
CA GLY A 104 -1.95 2.62 2.56
C GLY A 104 -1.34 3.21 3.85
N SER A 105 -1.59 4.49 4.14
CA SER A 105 -0.91 5.22 5.21
C SER A 105 -1.13 4.68 6.62
N PRO A 106 -2.33 4.23 7.01
CA PRO A 106 -2.54 3.60 8.32
C PRO A 106 -1.67 2.35 8.51
N LEU A 107 -1.55 1.50 7.48
CA LEU A 107 -0.69 0.32 7.53
C LEU A 107 0.79 0.73 7.63
N ALA A 108 1.23 1.67 6.80
CA ALA A 108 2.60 2.17 6.83
C ALA A 108 2.99 2.76 8.20
N ARG A 109 2.11 3.55 8.84
CA ARG A 109 2.33 4.05 10.21
C ARG A 109 2.48 2.92 11.22
N GLN A 110 1.62 1.90 11.16
CA GLN A 110 1.70 0.75 12.04
C GLN A 110 3.01 -0.04 11.86
N ILE A 111 3.45 -0.22 10.62
CA ILE A 111 4.73 -0.86 10.32
C ILE A 111 5.89 -0.05 10.94
N LEU A 112 5.91 1.26 10.77
CA LEU A 112 6.97 2.09 11.38
C LEU A 112 6.92 2.07 12.91
N SER A 113 5.73 2.04 13.53
CA SER A 113 5.60 1.84 14.98
C SER A 113 6.17 0.50 15.43
N ALA A 114 6.03 -0.56 14.63
CA ALA A 114 6.68 -1.85 14.90
C ALA A 114 8.22 -1.71 14.89
N PHE A 115 8.78 -0.96 13.94
CA PHE A 115 10.22 -0.70 13.86
C PHE A 115 10.75 0.15 15.01
N ASP A 116 9.95 1.10 15.51
CA ASP A 116 10.27 1.95 16.66
C ASP A 116 10.25 1.15 17.98
N GLU A 117 9.37 0.14 18.12
CA GLU A 117 9.33 -0.73 19.31
C GLU A 117 10.47 -1.76 19.34
N MET A 118 11.02 -2.13 18.19
CA MET A 118 12.09 -3.13 18.09
C MET A 118 13.45 -2.55 18.52
N THR A 119 14.06 -3.17 19.53
CA THR A 119 15.49 -2.95 19.81
C THR A 119 16.37 -3.51 18.69
N PRO A 120 17.63 -3.06 18.54
CA PRO A 120 18.53 -3.61 17.52
C PRO A 120 18.69 -5.14 17.58
N PRO A 121 18.85 -5.78 18.75
CA PRO A 121 18.89 -7.25 18.82
C PRO A 121 17.59 -7.93 18.37
N GLN A 122 16.43 -7.36 18.72
CA GLN A 122 15.12 -7.88 18.29
C GLN A 122 14.94 -7.74 16.77
N ARG A 123 15.43 -6.65 16.18
CA ARG A 123 15.40 -6.45 14.72
C ARG A 123 16.21 -7.54 13.99
N VAL A 124 17.39 -7.89 14.53
CA VAL A 124 18.20 -9.01 14.01
C VAL A 124 17.46 -10.35 14.15
N ALA A 125 16.93 -10.64 15.34
CA ALA A 125 16.21 -11.89 15.60
C ALA A 125 14.93 -12.02 14.76
N ALA A 126 14.19 -10.93 14.55
CA ALA A 126 13.04 -10.89 13.65
C ALA A 126 13.46 -11.16 12.20
N GLY A 127 14.58 -10.56 11.77
CA GLY A 127 15.18 -10.82 10.46
C GLY A 127 15.51 -12.30 10.25
N GLU A 128 16.10 -12.98 11.24
CA GLU A 128 16.38 -14.42 11.13
C GLU A 128 15.12 -15.27 10.91
N VAL A 129 14.04 -14.97 11.65
CA VAL A 129 12.75 -15.68 11.50
C VAL A 129 12.15 -15.46 10.11
N ILE A 130 12.16 -14.21 9.62
CA ILE A 130 11.66 -13.85 8.28
C ILE A 130 12.50 -14.51 7.20
N GLY A 131 13.82 -14.42 7.33
CA GLY A 131 14.77 -14.98 6.38
C GLY A 131 14.66 -16.49 6.24
N GLN A 132 14.43 -17.20 7.35
CA GLN A 132 14.17 -18.64 7.34
C GLN A 132 12.90 -18.97 6.54
N ALA A 133 11.81 -18.25 6.80
CA ALA A 133 10.56 -18.47 6.09
C ALA A 133 10.67 -18.18 4.58
N LEU A 134 11.40 -17.13 4.20
CA LEU A 134 11.61 -16.77 2.79
C LEU A 134 12.54 -17.75 2.07
N ALA A 135 13.61 -18.22 2.73
CA ALA A 135 14.52 -19.21 2.16
C ALA A 135 13.84 -20.57 1.90
N GLU A 136 12.93 -20.99 2.79
CA GLU A 136 12.11 -22.18 2.61
C GLU A 136 11.15 -22.06 1.42
N SER A 137 10.74 -20.84 1.09
CA SER A 137 9.76 -20.54 0.03
C SER A 137 10.39 -20.40 -1.36
N ASP A 138 11.55 -19.74 -1.46
CA ASP A 138 12.11 -19.29 -2.75
C ASP A 138 13.28 -20.14 -3.30
N HIS A 139 13.67 -21.23 -2.62
CA HIS A 139 14.81 -22.07 -3.04
C HIS A 139 16.06 -21.22 -3.36
N LEU A 140 16.42 -20.31 -2.46
CA LEU A 140 17.65 -19.51 -2.52
C LEU A 140 18.73 -20.16 -1.63
N PRO A 141 19.43 -21.21 -2.10
CA PRO A 141 20.33 -22.01 -1.25
C PRO A 141 21.58 -21.26 -0.79
N ASP A 142 21.97 -20.17 -1.46
CA ASP A 142 23.29 -19.56 -1.30
C ASP A 142 23.31 -18.29 -0.43
N LEU A 143 22.16 -17.70 -0.11
CA LEU A 143 22.11 -16.55 0.81
C LEU A 143 21.83 -17.00 2.24
N LYS A 144 22.61 -16.45 3.18
CA LYS A 144 22.33 -16.61 4.61
C LYS A 144 20.94 -16.03 4.90
N THR A 145 20.10 -16.81 5.57
CA THR A 145 18.74 -16.43 6.00
C THR A 145 18.72 -15.06 6.68
N GLN A 146 19.70 -14.80 7.55
CA GLN A 146 19.86 -13.49 8.20
C GLN A 146 19.91 -12.31 7.22
N VAL A 147 20.64 -12.45 6.10
CA VAL A 147 20.77 -11.38 5.09
C VAL A 147 19.46 -11.18 4.34
N ILE A 148 18.76 -12.27 3.99
CA ILE A 148 17.45 -12.20 3.32
C ILE A 148 16.46 -11.44 4.20
N GLY A 149 16.38 -11.81 5.48
CA GLY A 149 15.45 -11.17 6.41
C GLY A 149 15.80 -9.72 6.73
N GLU A 150 17.08 -9.38 6.84
CA GLU A 150 17.51 -7.98 7.01
C GLU A 150 17.12 -7.13 5.81
N LEU A 151 17.34 -7.62 4.59
CA LEU A 151 16.95 -6.93 3.36
C LEU A 151 15.43 -6.76 3.27
N TRP A 152 14.67 -7.80 3.60
CA TRP A 152 13.22 -7.72 3.63
C TRP A 152 12.72 -6.70 4.66
N LEU A 153 13.25 -6.69 5.88
CA LEU A 153 12.88 -5.71 6.91
C LEU A 153 13.22 -4.28 6.46
N ARG A 154 14.38 -4.10 5.83
CA ARG A 154 14.78 -2.79 5.33
C ARG A 154 13.90 -2.31 4.17
N ASP A 155 13.53 -3.19 3.26
CA ASP A 155 12.61 -2.87 2.17
C ASP A 155 11.21 -2.55 2.71
N LEU A 156 10.76 -3.29 3.72
CA LEU A 156 9.51 -2.99 4.42
C LEU A 156 9.51 -1.60 5.06
N GLU A 157 10.57 -1.25 5.81
CA GLU A 157 10.72 0.06 6.46
C GLU A 157 10.78 1.20 5.43
N VAL A 158 11.60 1.06 4.39
CA VAL A 158 11.72 2.05 3.31
C VAL A 158 10.40 2.23 2.57
N THR A 159 9.69 1.14 2.29
CA THR A 159 8.42 1.18 1.58
C THR A 159 7.31 1.82 2.42
N ALA A 160 7.28 1.56 3.72
CA ALA A 160 6.38 2.26 4.64
C ALA A 160 6.63 3.78 4.62
N TRP A 161 7.90 4.22 4.63
CA TRP A 161 8.23 5.63 4.45
C TRP A 161 7.79 6.20 3.09
N ARG A 162 7.95 5.44 2.00
CA ARG A 162 7.48 5.85 0.66
C ARG A 162 5.97 6.04 0.62
N VAL A 163 5.20 5.14 1.23
CA VAL A 163 3.74 5.28 1.35
C VAL A 163 3.39 6.57 2.09
N LEU A 164 4.02 6.84 3.24
CA LEU A 164 3.76 8.07 3.99
C LEU A 164 4.21 9.33 3.26
N HIS A 165 5.31 9.26 2.51
CA HIS A 165 5.77 10.38 1.71
C HIS A 165 4.82 10.68 0.55
N ALA A 166 4.30 9.65 -0.12
CA ALA A 166 3.33 9.81 -1.20
C ALA A 166 1.95 10.28 -0.71
N ASP A 167 1.56 9.92 0.52
CA ASP A 167 0.33 10.41 1.14
C ASP A 167 0.41 11.86 1.65
N ARG A 168 1.63 12.40 1.80
CA ARG A 168 1.78 13.85 1.95
C ARG A 168 1.29 14.46 0.65
N ARG A 169 0.04 14.95 0.67
CA ARG A 169 -0.45 15.92 -0.30
C ARG A 169 0.53 17.08 -0.28
N TRP A 170 1.48 17.06 -1.20
CA TRP A 170 2.03 18.31 -1.67
C TRP A 170 0.88 18.98 -2.37
N ASP A 171 0.44 20.08 -1.79
CA ASP A 171 -0.35 21.06 -2.50
C ASP A 171 0.55 21.49 -3.65
N ASP A 172 0.41 20.83 -4.80
CA ASP A 172 1.09 21.14 -6.04
C ASP A 172 0.09 21.91 -6.93
N PRO A 173 -0.12 23.20 -6.65
CA PRO A 173 -1.04 24.02 -7.43
C PRO A 173 -0.61 24.09 -8.89
N VAL A 174 0.67 23.89 -9.22
CA VAL A 174 1.18 23.90 -10.60
C VAL A 174 0.78 22.61 -11.32
N GLY A 175 1.04 21.43 -10.74
CA GLY A 175 0.60 20.16 -11.30
C GLY A 175 -0.93 20.05 -11.36
N ARG A 176 -1.63 20.58 -10.35
CA ARG A 176 -3.09 20.71 -10.36
C ARG A 176 -3.56 21.59 -11.51
N GLN A 177 -2.95 22.77 -11.70
CA GLN A 177 -3.29 23.66 -12.81
C GLN A 177 -2.97 23.02 -14.17
N ALA A 178 -1.83 22.35 -14.32
CA ALA A 178 -1.46 21.64 -15.54
C ALA A 178 -2.43 20.49 -15.87
N PHE A 179 -2.89 19.75 -14.86
CA PHE A 179 -3.95 18.75 -15.03
C PHE A 179 -5.26 19.41 -15.48
N LEU A 180 -5.66 20.53 -14.85
CA LEU A 180 -6.86 21.27 -15.24
C LEU A 180 -6.77 21.80 -16.67
N ASP A 181 -5.63 22.36 -17.08
CA ASP A 181 -5.39 22.88 -18.42
C ASP A 181 -5.51 21.75 -19.46
N ALA A 182 -4.80 20.64 -19.22
CA ALA A 182 -4.88 19.44 -20.07
C ALA A 182 -6.30 18.84 -20.11
N TRP A 183 -7.04 18.87 -19.00
CA TRP A 183 -8.39 18.34 -18.90
C TRP A 183 -9.44 19.21 -19.61
N THR A 184 -9.27 20.54 -19.59
CA THR A 184 -10.17 21.48 -20.28
C THR A 184 -9.82 21.71 -21.75
N GLY A 185 -8.69 21.17 -22.23
CA GLY A 185 -8.24 21.29 -23.62
C GLY A 185 -7.73 22.69 -24.00
N ALA A 186 -7.15 23.43 -23.04
CA ALA A 186 -6.52 24.73 -23.27
C ALA A 186 -5.09 24.59 -23.83
#